data_AF-A0A3P6GEK1-F1
#
_entry.id   AF-A0A3P6GEK1-F1
#
_cell.length_a   1.000
_cell.length_b   1.000
_cell.length_c   1.000
_cell.angle_alpha   90.00
_cell.angle_beta   90.00
_cell.angle_gamma   90.00
#
_symmetry.space_group_name_H-M   'P 1'
#
loop_
_entity.id
_entity.type
_entity.pdbx_description
1 polymer ?
#
loop_
_entity_poly.entity_id
_entity_poly.type
_entity_poly.pdbx_seq_one_letter_code
_entity_poly.pdbx_strand_id
1 'polypeptide(L)'
;MANFNLASLPPSMLHKILSKEETTSIRDFGCARVAFPGFNAVGREDYFYKSADLIFLNDWLDQVNAVRTFRLKCYQLGNPEAIYLRGMYEYFILHLLDEGRKKIHLAGERGCLLAKYVDGMMNLAFSVDHRGLVHNYPDFTREYVDRMYHMITSWALSCHWGYDKPGMFMSLLEIIYPNVCYDCWCSAIIEQVFVVSIDGSRTRWKCDRCFCNVQLGTCAMKFI
;
A
#
# COMPACT_ATOMS: atom_id res chain seq x y z
N MET A 1 40.93 3.38 6.10
CA MET A 1 39.60 3.18 5.50
C MET A 1 39.53 1.74 5.00
N ALA A 2 38.65 0.91 5.59
CA ALA A 2 38.45 -0.44 5.09
C ALA A 2 37.86 -0.34 3.68
N ASN A 3 38.52 -0.93 2.70
CA ASN A 3 38.05 -0.94 1.32
C ASN A 3 36.83 -1.87 1.26
N PHE A 4 35.63 -1.30 1.20
CA PHE A 4 34.39 -2.07 1.16
C PHE A 4 34.30 -2.75 -0.20
N ASN A 5 34.64 -4.04 -0.26
CA ASN A 5 34.60 -4.79 -1.50
C ASN A 5 33.19 -5.36 -1.72
N LEU A 6 32.46 -4.77 -2.66
CA LEU A 6 31.13 -5.27 -3.05
C LEU A 6 31.17 -6.73 -3.50
N ALA A 7 32.28 -7.18 -4.12
CA ALA A 7 32.44 -8.53 -4.62
C ALA A 7 32.58 -9.60 -3.52
N SER A 8 32.88 -9.20 -2.27
CA SER A 8 32.93 -10.12 -1.13
C SER A 8 31.60 -10.25 -0.38
N LEU A 9 30.57 -9.48 -0.78
CA LEU A 9 29.27 -9.57 -0.13
C LEU A 9 28.52 -10.84 -0.55
N PRO A 10 27.80 -11.49 0.37
CA PRO A 10 26.96 -12.63 0.02
C PRO A 10 25.81 -12.19 -0.90
N PRO A 11 25.30 -13.08 -1.77
CA PRO A 11 24.22 -12.78 -2.71
C PRO A 11 22.98 -12.15 -2.07
N SER A 12 22.63 -12.58 -0.85
CA SER A 12 21.49 -12.05 -0.09
C SER A 12 21.65 -10.57 0.30
N MET A 13 22.87 -10.09 0.51
CA MET A 13 23.15 -8.67 0.78
C MET A 13 23.15 -7.87 -0.51
N LEU A 14 23.72 -8.41 -1.59
CA LEU A 14 23.66 -7.80 -2.92
C LEU A 14 22.21 -7.61 -3.38
N HIS A 15 21.36 -8.61 -3.14
CA HIS A 15 19.93 -8.54 -3.38
C HIS A 15 19.26 -7.38 -2.64
N LYS A 16 19.51 -7.25 -1.34
CA LYS A 16 18.93 -6.17 -0.52
C LYS A 16 19.37 -4.78 -0.99
N ILE A 17 20.65 -4.64 -1.38
CA ILE A 17 21.16 -3.37 -1.93
C ILE A 17 20.46 -3.07 -3.25
N LEU A 18 20.46 -4.03 -4.18
CA LEU A 18 19.88 -3.85 -5.50
C LEU A 18 18.36 -3.59 -5.46
N SER A 19 17.64 -4.24 -4.55
CA SER A 19 16.19 -4.03 -4.35
C SER A 19 15.89 -2.62 -3.83
N LYS A 20 16.81 -2.01 -3.08
CA LYS A 20 16.63 -0.67 -2.51
C LYS A 20 16.96 0.45 -3.51
N GLU A 21 17.82 0.20 -4.48
CA GLU A 21 18.07 1.13 -5.60
C GLU A 21 16.88 1.16 -6.57
N GLU A 22 16.19 0.03 -6.71
CA GLU A 22 15.03 -0.13 -7.61
C GLU A 22 13.82 0.70 -7.17
N THR A 23 13.58 0.84 -5.86
CA THR A 23 12.48 1.64 -5.31
C THR A 23 12.55 3.11 -5.72
N THR A 24 13.73 3.58 -6.11
CA THR A 24 13.96 4.96 -6.55
C THR A 24 14.02 5.13 -8.06
N SER A 25 14.48 4.12 -8.83
CA SER A 25 14.65 4.24 -10.29
C SER A 25 15.05 2.94 -10.99
N ILE A 26 14.25 2.49 -11.97
CA ILE A 26 14.61 1.35 -12.85
C ILE A 26 15.82 1.64 -13.73
N ARG A 27 16.06 2.92 -14.05
CA ARG A 27 17.27 3.32 -14.76
C ARG A 27 18.50 3.01 -13.91
N ASP A 28 18.44 3.31 -12.63
CA ASP A 28 19.58 3.14 -11.72
C ASP A 28 19.81 1.65 -11.43
N PHE A 29 18.74 0.85 -11.34
CA PHE A 29 18.83 -0.62 -11.40
C PHE A 29 19.54 -1.12 -12.66
N GLY A 30 19.18 -0.60 -13.85
CA GLY A 30 19.82 -0.94 -15.11
C GLY A 30 21.32 -0.60 -15.10
N CYS A 31 21.66 0.62 -14.65
CA CYS A 31 23.05 1.08 -14.51
C CYS A 31 23.85 0.20 -13.53
N ALA A 32 23.27 -0.14 -12.37
CA ALA A 32 23.92 -0.98 -11.36
C ALA A 32 24.27 -2.37 -11.90
N ARG A 33 23.37 -2.97 -12.71
CA ARG A 33 23.62 -4.25 -13.36
C ARG A 33 24.71 -4.19 -14.41
N VAL A 34 24.83 -3.08 -15.15
CA VAL A 34 25.91 -2.89 -16.12
C VAL A 34 27.25 -2.68 -15.41
N ALA A 35 27.24 -1.92 -14.30
CA ALA A 35 28.45 -1.55 -13.58
C ALA A 35 29.06 -2.69 -12.74
N PHE A 36 28.24 -3.64 -12.24
CA PHE A 36 28.71 -4.68 -11.33
C PHE A 36 28.18 -6.09 -11.69
N PRO A 37 29.06 -7.06 -12.03
CA PRO A 37 28.65 -8.42 -12.40
C PRO A 37 27.81 -9.15 -11.35
N GLY A 38 28.07 -8.93 -10.06
CA GLY A 38 27.28 -9.54 -8.98
C GLY A 38 25.82 -9.04 -8.97
N PHE A 39 25.60 -7.76 -9.27
CA PHE A 39 24.23 -7.23 -9.44
C PHE A 39 23.59 -7.72 -10.72
N ASN A 40 24.35 -7.89 -11.80
CA ASN A 40 23.81 -8.50 -13.01
C ASN A 40 23.36 -9.95 -12.79
N ALA A 41 24.10 -10.72 -12.00
CA ALA A 41 23.72 -12.09 -11.64
C ALA A 41 22.44 -12.11 -10.81
N VAL A 42 22.42 -11.38 -9.69
CA VAL A 42 21.26 -11.30 -8.79
C VAL A 42 20.02 -10.73 -9.50
N GLY A 43 20.18 -9.67 -10.30
CA GLY A 43 19.10 -9.04 -11.04
C GLY A 43 18.55 -9.87 -12.22
N ARG A 44 19.08 -11.09 -12.46
CA ARG A 44 18.51 -12.06 -13.41
C ARG A 44 17.70 -13.16 -12.71
N GLU A 45 17.90 -13.35 -11.41
CA GLU A 45 17.22 -14.39 -10.63
C GLU A 45 15.74 -14.09 -10.47
N ASP A 46 14.89 -15.11 -10.57
CA ASP A 46 13.43 -14.95 -10.42
C ASP A 46 13.03 -14.52 -9.01
N TYR A 47 13.82 -14.91 -8.00
CA TYR A 47 13.63 -14.48 -6.62
C TYR A 47 13.68 -12.94 -6.48
N PHE A 48 14.52 -12.27 -7.27
CA PHE A 48 14.61 -10.82 -7.31
C PHE A 48 13.28 -10.18 -7.69
N TYR A 49 12.73 -10.56 -8.83
CA TYR A 49 11.45 -10.05 -9.31
C TYR A 49 10.29 -10.37 -8.35
N LYS A 50 10.34 -11.52 -7.67
CA LYS A 50 9.31 -11.91 -6.70
C LYS A 50 9.33 -11.05 -5.42
N SER A 51 10.47 -10.45 -5.09
CA SER A 51 10.68 -9.71 -3.83
C SER A 51 11.07 -8.24 -4.02
N ALA A 52 11.10 -7.76 -5.27
CA ALA A 52 11.26 -6.35 -5.61
C ALA A 52 10.15 -5.50 -4.96
N ASP A 53 10.55 -4.36 -4.41
CA ASP A 53 9.67 -3.35 -3.83
C ASP A 53 9.24 -2.37 -4.93
N LEU A 54 7.96 -2.43 -5.26
CA LEU A 54 7.30 -1.73 -6.36
C LEU A 54 6.37 -0.63 -5.88
N ILE A 55 6.14 -0.51 -4.56
CA ILE A 55 5.18 0.44 -3.98
C ILE A 55 5.50 1.89 -4.39
N PHE A 56 6.78 2.22 -4.60
CA PHE A 56 7.24 3.54 -5.02
C PHE A 56 7.39 3.70 -6.55
N LEU A 57 7.28 2.61 -7.29
CA LEU A 57 7.35 2.59 -8.75
C LEU A 57 5.93 2.68 -9.34
N ASN A 58 5.22 3.80 -9.16
CA ASN A 58 3.81 3.92 -9.57
C ASN A 58 3.51 4.72 -10.86
N ASP A 59 4.52 5.14 -11.63
CA ASP A 59 4.23 5.80 -12.91
C ASP A 59 3.72 4.76 -13.93
N TRP A 60 2.42 4.48 -13.95
CA TRP A 60 1.81 3.61 -14.97
C TRP A 60 1.58 4.33 -16.30
N LEU A 61 1.61 5.66 -16.28
CA LEU A 61 1.11 6.48 -17.37
C LEU A 61 2.16 6.83 -18.43
N ASP A 62 3.47 6.73 -18.14
CA ASP A 62 4.49 7.35 -19.01
C ASP A 62 5.74 6.51 -19.30
N GLN A 63 5.60 5.18 -19.36
CA GLN A 63 6.78 4.31 -19.27
C GLN A 63 7.23 3.61 -20.56
N VAL A 64 8.48 3.90 -20.90
CA VAL A 64 9.40 3.21 -21.81
C VAL A 64 9.31 1.68 -21.64
N ASN A 65 9.42 0.92 -22.74
CA ASN A 65 9.30 -0.55 -22.82
C ASN A 65 10.01 -1.35 -21.69
N ALA A 66 11.12 -0.84 -21.15
CA ALA A 66 11.90 -1.52 -20.11
C ALA A 66 11.14 -1.67 -18.79
N VAL A 67 10.45 -0.63 -18.31
CA VAL A 67 9.71 -0.73 -17.03
C VAL A 67 8.51 -1.65 -17.16
N ARG A 68 7.79 -1.55 -18.28
CA ARG A 68 6.65 -2.43 -18.56
C ARG A 68 7.08 -3.89 -18.54
N THR A 69 8.21 -4.21 -19.18
CA THR A 69 8.78 -5.56 -19.20
C THR A 69 9.16 -6.03 -17.80
N PHE A 70 9.81 -5.15 -17.03
CA PHE A 70 10.19 -5.43 -15.64
C PHE A 70 8.98 -5.76 -14.76
N ARG A 71 7.97 -4.88 -14.74
CA ARG A 71 6.73 -5.08 -13.97
C ARG A 71 5.97 -6.33 -14.39
N LEU A 72 5.88 -6.59 -15.71
CA LEU A 72 5.24 -7.79 -16.22
C LEU A 72 5.93 -9.06 -15.70
N LYS A 73 7.27 -9.06 -15.66
CA LYS A 73 8.03 -10.18 -15.09
C LYS A 73 7.75 -10.35 -13.59
N CYS A 74 7.72 -9.27 -12.80
CA CYS A 74 7.33 -9.31 -11.39
C CYS A 74 5.91 -9.89 -11.21
N TYR A 75 4.96 -9.44 -12.03
CA TYR A 75 3.58 -9.93 -12.01
C TYR A 75 3.50 -11.43 -12.34
N GLN A 76 4.17 -11.88 -13.40
CA GLN A 76 4.20 -13.30 -13.81
C GLN A 76 4.81 -14.21 -12.75
N LEU A 77 5.81 -13.71 -12.02
CA LEU A 77 6.45 -14.43 -10.90
C LEU A 77 5.68 -14.32 -9.58
N GLY A 78 4.54 -13.62 -9.58
CA GLY A 78 3.62 -13.57 -8.47
C GLY A 78 4.02 -12.61 -7.36
N ASN A 79 4.80 -11.57 -7.67
CA ASN A 79 5.12 -10.48 -6.75
C ASN A 79 3.81 -9.85 -6.21
N PRO A 80 3.58 -9.83 -4.88
CA PRO A 80 2.34 -9.33 -4.30
C PRO A 80 2.04 -7.87 -4.63
N GLU A 81 3.06 -7.01 -4.68
CA GLU A 81 2.91 -5.60 -5.00
C GLU A 81 2.61 -5.39 -6.48
N ALA A 82 3.22 -6.16 -7.38
CA ALA A 82 2.88 -6.12 -8.80
C ALA A 82 1.40 -6.50 -9.05
N ILE A 83 0.91 -7.52 -8.32
CA ILE A 83 -0.50 -7.93 -8.37
C ILE A 83 -1.40 -6.81 -7.82
N TYR A 84 -1.03 -6.20 -6.70
CA TYR A 84 -1.74 -5.07 -6.11
C TYR A 84 -1.85 -3.90 -7.09
N LEU A 85 -0.72 -3.45 -7.66
CA LEU A 85 -0.66 -2.37 -8.64
C LEU A 85 -1.56 -2.64 -9.84
N ARG A 86 -1.53 -3.89 -10.35
CA ARG A 86 -2.40 -4.31 -11.44
C ARG A 86 -3.87 -4.28 -11.03
N GLY A 87 -4.19 -4.71 -9.83
CA GLY A 87 -5.54 -4.66 -9.27
C GLY A 87 -6.06 -3.22 -9.14
N MET A 88 -5.24 -2.31 -8.63
CA MET A 88 -5.57 -0.88 -8.54
C MET A 88 -5.84 -0.29 -9.94
N TYR A 89 -4.97 -0.57 -10.92
CA TYR A 89 -5.17 -0.11 -12.29
C TYR A 89 -6.47 -0.65 -12.91
N GLU A 90 -6.73 -1.95 -12.79
CA GLU A 90 -7.94 -2.55 -13.33
C GLU A 90 -9.21 -2.02 -12.63
N TYR A 91 -9.15 -1.82 -11.32
CA TYR A 91 -10.28 -1.35 -10.53
C TYR A 91 -10.60 0.13 -10.80
N PHE A 92 -9.59 0.99 -10.69
CA PHE A 92 -9.78 2.45 -10.70
C PHE A 92 -9.66 3.07 -12.09
N ILE A 93 -8.78 2.57 -12.96
CA ILE A 93 -8.59 3.14 -14.32
C ILE A 93 -9.45 2.44 -15.36
N LEU A 94 -9.50 1.10 -15.33
CA LEU A 94 -10.27 0.34 -16.33
C LEU A 94 -11.71 0.07 -15.90
N HIS A 95 -12.08 0.41 -14.67
CA HIS A 95 -13.41 0.15 -14.09
C HIS A 95 -13.84 -1.33 -14.13
N LEU A 96 -12.87 -2.25 -14.13
CA LEU A 96 -13.10 -3.69 -14.04
C LEU A 96 -13.20 -4.09 -12.58
N LEU A 97 -14.31 -3.71 -11.94
CA LEU A 97 -14.45 -3.74 -10.47
C LEU A 97 -14.17 -5.13 -9.87
N ASP A 98 -14.77 -6.19 -10.40
CA ASP A 98 -14.57 -7.54 -9.85
C ASP A 98 -13.15 -8.05 -10.07
N GLU A 99 -12.57 -7.80 -11.24
CA GLU A 99 -11.24 -8.29 -11.60
C GLU A 99 -10.13 -7.56 -10.83
N GLY A 100 -10.27 -6.25 -10.68
CA GLY A 100 -9.38 -5.45 -9.86
C GLY A 100 -9.48 -5.85 -8.39
N ARG A 101 -10.70 -6.04 -7.87
CA ARG A 101 -10.94 -6.43 -6.48
C ARG A 101 -10.38 -7.81 -6.14
N LYS A 102 -10.56 -8.81 -7.01
CA LYS A 102 -9.94 -10.14 -6.85
C LYS A 102 -8.42 -10.05 -6.74
N LYS A 103 -7.77 -9.17 -7.52
CA LYS A 103 -6.31 -9.00 -7.50
C LYS A 103 -5.83 -8.28 -6.24
N ILE A 104 -6.53 -7.23 -5.81
CA ILE A 104 -6.22 -6.53 -4.55
C ILE A 104 -6.33 -7.52 -3.38
N HIS A 105 -7.40 -8.31 -3.32
CA HIS A 105 -7.56 -9.34 -2.30
C HIS A 105 -6.42 -10.38 -2.33
N LEU A 106 -6.13 -10.95 -3.50
CA LEU A 106 -5.06 -11.93 -3.68
C LEU A 106 -3.68 -11.39 -3.27
N ALA A 107 -3.39 -10.12 -3.59
CA ALA A 107 -2.15 -9.49 -3.17
C ALA A 107 -2.06 -9.38 -1.64
N GLY A 108 -3.19 -9.09 -0.98
CA GLY A 108 -3.29 -9.07 0.48
C GLY A 108 -3.03 -10.45 1.10
N GLU A 109 -3.61 -11.51 0.54
CA GLU A 109 -3.36 -12.90 0.97
C GLU A 109 -1.89 -13.30 0.82
N ARG A 110 -1.20 -12.73 -0.18
CA ARG A 110 0.22 -12.98 -0.44
C ARG A 110 1.16 -12.06 0.35
N GLY A 111 0.64 -11.28 1.30
CA GLY A 111 1.45 -10.48 2.22
C GLY A 111 1.73 -9.04 1.78
N CYS A 112 1.10 -8.54 0.71
CA CYS A 112 1.14 -7.11 0.41
C CYS A 112 0.32 -6.34 1.46
N LEU A 113 1.01 -5.65 2.37
CA LEU A 113 0.38 -4.92 3.47
C LEU A 113 -0.60 -3.85 2.98
N LEU A 114 -0.23 -3.15 1.90
CA LEU A 114 -1.07 -2.11 1.29
C LEU A 114 -2.33 -2.70 0.65
N ALA A 115 -2.21 -3.85 -0.02
CA ALA A 115 -3.35 -4.52 -0.60
C ALA A 115 -4.33 -5.03 0.47
N LYS A 116 -3.82 -5.65 1.54
CA LYS A 116 -4.64 -6.10 2.68
C LYS A 116 -5.39 -4.94 3.34
N TYR A 117 -4.76 -3.77 3.44
CA TYR A 117 -5.40 -2.58 3.97
C TYR A 117 -6.48 -2.04 3.04
N VAL A 118 -6.17 -1.88 1.74
CA VAL A 118 -7.15 -1.37 0.76
C VAL A 118 -8.34 -2.32 0.64
N ASP A 119 -8.10 -3.63 0.61
CA ASP A 119 -9.16 -4.65 0.57
C ASP A 119 -10.08 -4.54 1.81
N GLY A 120 -9.49 -4.46 3.00
CA GLY A 120 -10.24 -4.29 4.25
C GLY A 120 -11.01 -2.96 4.30
N MET A 121 -10.42 -1.86 3.81
CA MET A 121 -11.11 -0.57 3.72
C MET A 121 -12.25 -0.59 2.71
N MET A 122 -12.09 -1.24 1.56
CA MET A 122 -13.20 -1.45 0.64
C MET A 122 -14.30 -2.30 1.29
N ASN A 123 -13.96 -3.38 2.00
CA ASN A 123 -14.95 -4.20 2.70
C ASN A 123 -15.68 -3.40 3.78
N LEU A 124 -14.97 -2.55 4.52
CA LEU A 124 -15.56 -1.63 5.48
C LEU A 124 -16.49 -0.63 4.79
N ALA A 125 -16.08 -0.02 3.67
CA ALA A 125 -16.90 0.92 2.90
C ALA A 125 -18.22 0.29 2.44
N PHE A 126 -18.18 -0.92 1.87
CA PHE A 126 -19.37 -1.65 1.43
C PHE A 126 -20.17 -2.28 2.58
N SER A 127 -19.67 -2.18 3.82
CA SER A 127 -20.33 -2.62 5.05
C SER A 127 -20.96 -1.48 5.84
N VAL A 128 -20.93 -0.24 5.33
CA VAL A 128 -21.57 0.92 5.95
C VAL A 128 -23.06 0.89 5.64
N ASP A 129 -23.91 0.90 6.68
CA ASP A 129 -25.34 1.17 6.53
C ASP A 129 -25.67 2.61 6.96
N HIS A 130 -26.96 2.96 6.93
CA HIS A 130 -27.47 4.27 7.36
C HIS A 130 -27.16 4.63 8.82
N ARG A 131 -26.62 3.71 9.63
CA ARG A 131 -26.22 3.90 11.03
C ARG A 131 -24.69 3.92 11.22
N GLY A 132 -23.91 3.86 10.13
CA GLY A 132 -22.44 3.86 10.12
C GLY A 132 -21.83 2.46 9.95
N LEU A 133 -20.55 2.28 10.30
CA LEU A 133 -19.89 0.97 10.28
C LEU A 133 -20.63 -0.05 11.16
N VAL A 134 -21.03 -1.19 10.58
CA VAL A 134 -21.73 -2.30 11.25
C VAL A 134 -20.78 -3.44 11.65
N HIS A 135 -19.64 -3.58 10.99
CA HIS A 135 -18.77 -4.75 11.16
C HIS A 135 -17.43 -4.46 11.82
N ASN A 136 -17.08 -5.29 12.81
CA ASN A 136 -15.71 -5.50 13.24
C ASN A 136 -15.04 -6.42 12.23
N TYR A 137 -14.04 -5.92 11.51
CA TYR A 137 -13.20 -6.75 10.65
C TYR A 137 -12.13 -7.39 11.55
N PRO A 138 -12.18 -8.71 11.85
CA PRO A 138 -11.38 -9.31 12.92
C PRO A 138 -9.86 -9.23 12.68
N ASP A 139 -9.43 -9.08 11.42
CA ASP A 139 -8.01 -8.94 11.04
C ASP A 139 -7.48 -7.50 11.06
N PHE A 140 -8.32 -6.51 11.40
CA PHE A 140 -7.94 -5.08 11.45
C PHE A 140 -7.69 -4.65 12.91
N THR A 141 -6.50 -4.94 13.43
CA THR A 141 -6.10 -4.38 14.71
C THR A 141 -5.85 -2.87 14.57
N ARG A 142 -6.07 -2.10 15.65
CA ARG A 142 -5.79 -0.65 15.67
C ARG A 142 -4.36 -0.34 15.24
N GLU A 143 -3.39 -1.11 15.72
CA GLU A 143 -1.96 -0.97 15.41
C GLU A 143 -1.68 -1.17 13.91
N TYR A 144 -2.31 -2.17 13.28
CA TYR A 144 -2.18 -2.41 11.85
C TYR A 144 -2.70 -1.24 11.04
N VAL A 145 -3.89 -0.75 11.38
CA VAL A 145 -4.54 0.38 10.70
C VAL A 145 -3.77 1.68 10.92
N ASP A 146 -3.23 1.93 12.11
CA ASP A 146 -2.40 3.10 12.41
C ASP A 146 -1.10 3.09 11.60
N ARG A 147 -0.42 1.93 11.53
CA ARG A 147 0.77 1.76 10.69
C ARG A 147 0.48 2.06 9.23
N MET A 148 -0.66 1.57 8.73
CA MET A 148 -1.08 1.79 7.35
C MET A 148 -1.45 3.24 7.08
N TYR A 149 -2.15 3.89 8.01
CA TYR A 149 -2.44 5.32 7.95
C TYR A 149 -1.16 6.14 7.81
N HIS A 150 -0.16 5.87 8.64
CA HIS A 150 1.12 6.57 8.56
C HIS A 150 1.84 6.32 7.24
N MET A 151 1.84 5.08 6.75
CA MET A 151 2.44 4.77 5.44
C MET A 151 1.76 5.55 4.31
N ILE A 152 0.44 5.60 4.31
CA ILE A 152 -0.38 6.30 3.32
C ILE A 152 -0.27 7.82 3.44
N THR A 153 -0.24 8.36 4.66
CA THR A 153 -0.16 9.80 4.94
C THR A 153 1.24 10.37 4.79
N SER A 154 2.27 9.53 4.88
CA SER A 154 3.62 9.92 4.49
C SER A 154 3.63 10.42 3.04
N TRP A 155 4.36 11.52 2.80
CA TRP A 155 4.40 12.21 1.50
C TRP A 155 4.80 11.31 0.31
N ALA A 156 5.45 10.18 0.56
CA ALA A 156 5.94 9.28 -0.48
C ALA A 156 4.81 8.57 -1.27
N LEU A 157 3.61 8.41 -0.70
CA LEU A 157 2.47 7.80 -1.40
C LEU A 157 1.40 8.80 -1.82
N SER A 158 1.39 10.02 -1.28
CA SER A 158 0.30 10.99 -1.51
C SER A 158 0.25 11.56 -2.92
N CYS A 159 1.35 11.52 -3.66
CA CYS A 159 1.44 12.11 -5.00
C CYS A 159 1.20 11.08 -6.14
N HIS A 160 0.95 9.81 -5.80
CA HIS A 160 1.10 8.71 -6.75
C HIS A 160 -0.20 8.09 -7.28
N TRP A 161 -1.37 8.42 -6.74
CA TRP A 161 -2.62 7.71 -7.04
C TRP A 161 -3.71 8.64 -7.58
N GLY A 162 -3.36 9.49 -8.55
CA GLY A 162 -4.28 10.41 -9.24
C GLY A 162 -5.33 9.71 -10.10
N TYR A 163 -5.97 8.68 -9.57
CA TYR A 163 -7.03 7.93 -10.21
C TYR A 163 -8.34 8.72 -10.16
N ASP A 164 -9.09 8.68 -11.26
CA ASP A 164 -10.47 9.16 -11.27
C ASP A 164 -11.30 8.27 -10.33
N LYS A 165 -11.97 8.90 -9.36
CA LYS A 165 -12.80 8.21 -8.38
C LYS A 165 -14.04 7.67 -9.07
N PRO A 166 -14.27 6.34 -9.10
CA PRO A 166 -15.50 5.78 -9.67
C PRO A 166 -16.72 6.40 -8.99
N GLY A 167 -17.77 6.73 -9.75
CA GLY A 167 -18.93 7.47 -9.22
C GLY A 167 -19.61 6.82 -8.00
N MET A 168 -19.56 5.49 -7.89
CA MET A 168 -20.04 4.74 -6.73
C MET A 168 -19.33 5.15 -5.42
N PHE A 169 -18.07 5.57 -5.49
CA PHE A 169 -17.32 6.02 -4.34
C PHE A 169 -17.57 7.45 -3.92
N MET A 170 -17.97 8.31 -4.86
CA MET A 170 -18.44 9.65 -4.50
C MET A 170 -19.70 9.55 -3.63
N SER A 171 -20.63 8.64 -3.96
CA SER A 171 -21.80 8.36 -3.12
C SER A 171 -21.44 7.75 -1.75
N LEU A 172 -20.43 6.88 -1.69
CA LEU A 172 -19.93 6.33 -0.42
C LEU A 172 -19.22 7.40 0.44
N LEU A 173 -18.44 8.29 -0.17
CA LEU A 173 -17.82 9.43 0.50
C LEU A 173 -18.87 10.36 1.11
N GLU A 174 -19.96 10.64 0.40
CA GLU A 174 -21.09 11.42 0.92
C GLU A 174 -21.75 10.77 2.14
N ILE A 175 -21.72 9.43 2.25
CA ILE A 175 -22.23 8.70 3.42
C ILE A 175 -21.19 8.66 4.57
N ILE A 176 -19.91 8.48 4.24
CA ILE A 176 -18.83 8.32 5.22
C ILE A 176 -18.46 9.66 5.87
N TYR A 177 -18.29 10.71 5.08
CA TYR A 177 -17.77 12.02 5.51
C TYR A 177 -18.57 12.68 6.64
N PRO A 178 -19.92 12.77 6.59
CA PRO A 178 -20.71 13.32 7.70
C PRO A 178 -20.67 12.45 8.98
N ASN A 179 -20.27 11.18 8.86
CA ASN A 179 -20.17 10.24 9.98
C ASN A 179 -18.75 10.16 10.59
N VAL A 180 -17.76 10.88 10.04
CA VAL A 180 -16.42 10.99 10.62
C VAL A 180 -16.45 11.99 11.79
N CYS A 181 -16.68 11.49 13.00
CA CYS A 181 -16.53 12.31 14.20
C CYS A 181 -15.04 12.39 14.62
N TYR A 182 -14.48 13.60 14.62
CA TYR A 182 -13.10 13.82 15.07
C TYR A 182 -12.94 13.63 16.59
N ASP A 183 -14.02 13.76 17.34
CA ASP A 183 -14.11 13.44 18.77
C ASP A 183 -14.88 12.13 18.95
N CYS A 184 -14.45 11.25 19.86
CA CYS A 184 -15.21 10.03 20.13
C CYS A 184 -16.34 10.31 21.12
N TRP A 185 -17.57 10.47 20.61
CA TRP A 185 -18.78 10.72 21.44
C TRP A 185 -19.46 9.43 21.91
N CYS A 186 -18.84 8.27 21.69
CA CYS A 186 -19.34 7.01 22.22
C CYS A 186 -19.30 7.06 23.76
N SER A 187 -20.45 6.85 24.38
CA SER A 187 -20.74 6.98 25.82
C SER A 187 -19.95 6.04 26.74
N ALA A 188 -18.96 5.30 26.23
CA ALA A 188 -18.17 4.30 26.97
C ALA A 188 -16.79 4.80 27.44
N ILE A 189 -16.38 6.05 27.15
CA ILE A 189 -15.07 6.56 27.59
C ILE A 189 -15.22 7.14 29.01
N ILE A 190 -14.94 6.31 30.01
CA ILE A 190 -15.00 6.68 31.43
C ILE A 190 -13.72 7.42 31.88
N GLU A 191 -12.61 7.33 31.14
CA GLU A 191 -11.37 8.09 31.41
C GLU A 191 -10.65 8.54 30.11
N GLN A 192 -9.99 9.70 30.17
CA GLN A 192 -9.15 10.22 29.09
C GLN A 192 -7.86 9.39 28.97
N VAL A 193 -7.97 8.21 28.39
CA VAL A 193 -6.79 7.42 27.98
C VAL A 193 -6.16 8.13 26.78
N PHE A 194 -4.85 8.35 26.80
CA PHE A 194 -4.11 8.81 25.63
C PHE A 194 -3.42 7.60 25.01
N VAL A 195 -3.53 7.44 23.70
CA VAL A 195 -2.75 6.45 22.95
C VAL A 195 -1.59 7.19 22.29
N VAL A 196 -0.40 6.61 22.43
CA VAL A 196 0.79 7.07 21.69
C VAL A 196 0.74 6.38 20.33
N SER A 197 0.55 7.17 19.28
CA SER A 197 0.61 6.69 17.89
C SER A 197 2.05 6.28 17.52
N ILE A 198 2.22 5.58 16.41
CA ILE A 198 3.55 5.11 15.96
C ILE A 198 4.54 6.28 15.74
N ASP A 199 4.05 7.48 15.41
CA ASP A 199 4.85 8.69 15.26
C ASP A 199 5.17 9.43 16.58
N GLY A 200 4.75 8.87 17.73
CA GLY A 200 4.93 9.47 19.04
C GLY A 200 3.91 10.55 19.40
N SER A 201 2.96 10.86 18.50
CA SER A 201 1.89 11.81 18.80
C SER A 201 0.92 11.23 19.84
N ARG A 202 0.46 12.10 20.76
CA ARG A 202 -0.58 11.75 21.73
C ARG A 202 -1.93 12.11 21.14
N THR A 203 -2.73 11.12 20.78
CA THR A 203 -4.11 11.33 20.39
C THR A 203 -5.05 10.94 21.53
N ARG A 204 -6.18 11.66 21.67
CA ARG A 204 -7.25 11.23 22.57
C ARG A 204 -7.70 9.85 22.13
N TRP A 205 -7.84 8.91 23.07
CA TRP A 205 -8.35 7.58 22.76
C TRP A 205 -9.72 7.69 22.11
N LYS A 206 -9.86 7.11 20.92
CA LYS A 206 -11.14 6.89 20.24
C LYS A 206 -11.53 5.43 20.43
N CYS A 207 -12.82 5.09 20.40
CA CYS A 207 -13.20 3.68 20.26
C CYS A 207 -12.80 3.15 18.87
N ASP A 208 -12.67 1.83 18.71
CA ASP A 208 -12.22 1.24 17.43
C ASP A 208 -13.13 1.62 16.26
N ARG A 209 -14.44 1.77 16.50
CA ARG A 209 -15.40 2.23 15.50
C ARG A 209 -15.10 3.64 14.99
N CYS A 210 -14.92 4.61 15.90
CA CYS A 210 -14.60 5.99 15.54
C CYS A 210 -13.21 6.12 14.90
N PHE A 211 -12.24 5.32 15.38
CA PHE A 211 -10.92 5.25 14.77
C PHE A 211 -11.01 4.72 13.33
N CYS A 212 -11.67 3.59 13.09
CA CYS A 212 -11.85 3.02 11.76
C CYS A 212 -12.64 3.95 10.81
N ASN A 213 -13.64 4.71 11.28
CA ASN A 213 -14.35 5.69 10.45
C ASN A 213 -13.42 6.81 9.92
N VAL A 214 -12.55 7.37 10.77
CA VAL A 214 -11.57 8.40 10.36
C VAL A 214 -10.60 7.82 9.33
N GLN A 215 -10.20 6.57 9.55
CA GLN A 215 -9.27 5.87 8.68
C GLN A 215 -9.88 5.54 7.33
N LEU A 216 -11.15 5.09 7.33
CA LEU A 216 -11.93 4.85 6.12
C LEU A 216 -12.10 6.13 5.31
N GLY A 217 -12.43 7.27 5.95
CA GLY A 217 -12.51 8.56 5.26
C GLY A 217 -11.19 9.00 4.63
N THR A 218 -10.05 8.78 5.32
CA THR A 218 -8.72 9.11 4.79
C THR A 218 -8.32 8.19 3.63
N CYS A 219 -8.48 6.88 3.80
CA CYS A 219 -8.27 5.91 2.74
C CYS A 219 -9.14 6.26 1.54
N ALA A 220 -10.39 6.64 1.80
CA ALA A 220 -11.31 6.94 0.73
C ALA A 220 -10.84 8.17 -0.04
N MET A 221 -10.57 9.29 0.65
CA MET A 221 -10.05 10.50 -0.02
C MET A 221 -8.80 10.27 -0.88
N LYS A 222 -7.93 9.33 -0.49
CA LYS A 222 -6.63 9.07 -1.15
C LYS A 222 -6.64 8.01 -2.25
N PHE A 223 -7.49 6.99 -2.13
CA PHE A 223 -7.46 5.85 -3.04
C PHE A 223 -8.80 5.56 -3.71
N ILE A 224 -9.91 6.08 -3.17
CA ILE A 224 -11.26 5.64 -3.47
C ILE A 224 -12.13 6.79 -3.97
#